data_AF-A0A3G9JWJ0-F1
#
_entry.id   AF-A0A3G9JWJ0-F1
#
_cell.length_a   1.000
_cell.length_b   1.000
_cell.length_c   1.000
_cell.angle_alpha   90.00
_cell.angle_beta   90.00
_cell.angle_gamma   90.00
#
_symmetry.space_group_name_H-M   'P 1'
#
loop_
_entity.id
_entity.type
_entity.pdbx_description
1 polymer ?
#
loop_
_entity_poly.entity_id
_entity_poly.type
_entity_poly.pdbx_seq_one_letter_code
_entity_poly.pdbx_strand_id
1 'polypeptide(L)'
;MGVREEVAAQAARLERDGRLGQCRGFIQHGDVSVYDHVASVAEQSCRMADALARLGLRVDRDSLVRGALLHDYFLYDWHDPDPSHRLHGFRHPFFALANAERDFDLTPRERNVIVRHMFPLVPVPPTCREAWIVCVADKACALRETIAPRVAVLAGRCARGRRLRPERGGRR
;
A
#
# COMPACT_ATOMS: atom_id res chain seq x y z
N MET A 1 15.90 16.52 3.15
CA MET A 1 15.47 15.12 3.30
C MET A 1 14.51 14.81 2.17
N GLY A 2 14.79 13.77 1.37
CA GLY A 2 13.85 13.36 0.31
C GLY A 2 12.64 12.63 0.90
N VAL A 3 11.50 12.60 0.18
CA VAL A 3 10.29 11.85 0.60
C VAL A 3 10.59 10.41 0.98
N ARG A 4 11.45 9.74 0.21
CA ARG A 4 11.87 8.36 0.49
C ARG A 4 12.60 8.20 1.82
N GLU A 5 13.51 9.11 2.10
CA GLU A 5 14.33 9.10 3.32
C GLU A 5 13.46 9.39 4.55
N GLU A 6 12.51 10.32 4.42
CA GLU A 6 11.50 10.63 5.44
C GLU A 6 10.66 9.39 5.80
N VAL A 7 10.09 8.74 4.78
CA VAL A 7 9.25 7.54 4.96
C VAL A 7 10.08 6.40 5.54
N ALA A 8 11.29 6.17 5.02
CA ALA A 8 12.17 5.11 5.53
C ALA A 8 12.56 5.35 7.00
N ALA A 9 12.83 6.60 7.40
CA ALA A 9 13.14 6.94 8.78
C ALA A 9 11.95 6.70 9.72
N GLN A 10 10.74 7.05 9.30
CA GLN A 10 9.51 6.76 10.05
C GLN A 10 9.24 5.25 10.13
N ALA A 11 9.36 4.52 9.02
CA ALA A 11 9.18 3.07 8.99
C ALA A 11 10.18 2.37 9.92
N ALA A 12 11.46 2.76 9.89
CA ALA A 12 12.48 2.21 10.79
C ALA A 12 12.16 2.44 12.28
N ARG A 13 11.50 3.56 12.63
CA ARG A 13 11.02 3.78 14.00
C ARG A 13 9.88 2.82 14.35
N LEU A 14 8.90 2.66 13.47
CA LEU A 14 7.78 1.74 13.68
C LEU A 14 8.22 0.25 13.68
N GLU A 15 9.30 -0.09 12.98
CA GLU A 15 9.92 -1.42 13.06
C GLU A 15 10.61 -1.64 14.40
N ARG A 16 11.36 -0.65 14.89
CA ARG A 16 12.09 -0.76 16.17
C ARG A 16 11.14 -0.76 17.37
N ASP A 17 10.14 0.11 17.34
CA ASP A 17 9.25 0.36 18.48
C ASP A 17 7.97 -0.50 18.40
N GLY A 18 7.79 -1.27 17.33
CA GLY A 18 6.63 -2.15 17.11
C GLY A 18 6.97 -3.34 16.23
N ARG A 19 6.05 -3.70 15.32
CA ARG A 19 6.12 -4.93 14.52
C ARG A 19 5.94 -4.68 13.02
N LEU A 20 6.14 -3.44 12.55
CA LEU A 20 5.99 -3.10 11.12
C LEU A 20 6.83 -4.02 10.22
N GLY A 21 8.02 -4.43 10.68
CA GLY A 21 8.91 -5.31 9.92
C GLY A 21 8.32 -6.69 9.64
N GLN A 22 7.36 -7.17 10.44
CA GLN A 22 6.67 -8.44 10.21
C GLN A 22 5.82 -8.40 8.93
N CYS A 23 5.36 -7.21 8.51
CA CYS A 23 4.58 -7.03 7.29
C CYS A 23 5.33 -7.44 6.00
N ARG A 24 6.65 -7.66 6.05
CA ARG A 24 7.42 -8.22 4.93
C ARG A 24 7.03 -9.67 4.62
N GLY A 25 6.53 -10.40 5.62
CA GLY A 25 6.13 -11.80 5.48
C GLY A 25 4.72 -12.01 4.96
N PHE A 26 3.93 -10.94 4.75
CA PHE A 26 2.54 -11.02 4.29
C PHE A 26 2.42 -10.41 2.90
N ILE A 27 1.74 -11.07 1.98
CA ILE A 27 1.49 -10.56 0.63
C ILE A 27 0.24 -9.68 0.64
N GLN A 28 0.29 -8.53 -0.05
CA GLN A 28 -0.84 -7.61 -0.21
C GLN A 28 -1.43 -7.69 -1.62
N HIS A 29 -0.64 -7.43 -2.65
CA HIS A 29 -1.11 -7.44 -4.04
C HIS A 29 -0.10 -8.16 -4.95
N GLY A 30 -0.54 -9.24 -5.62
CA GLY A 30 0.33 -9.98 -6.53
C GLY A 30 1.51 -10.62 -5.79
N ASP A 31 2.70 -10.07 -5.98
CA ASP A 31 3.96 -10.45 -5.33
C ASP A 31 4.49 -9.35 -4.38
N VAL A 32 3.71 -8.29 -4.14
CA VAL A 32 4.08 -7.16 -3.28
C VAL A 32 3.72 -7.47 -1.83
N SER A 33 4.70 -7.33 -0.93
CA SER A 33 4.46 -7.48 0.51
C SER A 33 3.63 -6.33 1.08
N VAL A 34 2.93 -6.55 2.20
CA VAL A 34 2.22 -5.49 2.93
C VAL A 34 3.18 -4.36 3.29
N TYR A 35 4.41 -4.69 3.68
CA TYR A 35 5.43 -3.68 3.98
C TYR A 35 5.72 -2.76 2.78
N ASP A 36 5.97 -3.36 1.60
CA ASP A 36 6.33 -2.60 0.41
C ASP A 36 5.14 -1.76 -0.10
N HIS A 37 3.92 -2.30 0.06
CA HIS A 37 2.69 -1.58 -0.22
C HIS A 37 2.55 -0.34 0.67
N VAL A 38 2.58 -0.48 2.00
CA VAL A 38 2.40 0.67 2.90
C VAL A 38 3.50 1.73 2.74
N ALA A 39 4.73 1.32 2.43
CA ALA A 39 5.81 2.24 2.11
C ALA A 39 5.53 3.02 0.81
N SER A 40 5.07 2.34 -0.24
CA SER A 40 4.68 2.96 -1.51
C SER A 40 3.52 3.95 -1.34
N VAL A 41 2.52 3.58 -0.54
CA VAL A 41 1.39 4.44 -0.18
C VAL A 41 1.87 5.67 0.58
N ALA A 42 2.72 5.51 1.60
CA ALA A 42 3.26 6.63 2.37
C ALA A 42 4.05 7.61 1.48
N GLU A 43 4.91 7.11 0.58
CA GLU A 43 5.62 7.96 -0.37
C GLU A 43 4.67 8.68 -1.35
N GLN A 44 3.65 7.98 -1.84
CA GLN A 44 2.65 8.57 -2.73
C GLN A 44 1.82 9.65 -2.01
N SER A 45 1.41 9.40 -0.77
CA SER A 45 0.71 10.35 0.09
C SER A 45 1.54 11.61 0.33
N CYS A 46 2.84 11.46 0.58
CA CYS A 46 3.77 12.58 0.68
C CYS A 46 3.78 13.46 -0.58
N ARG A 47 3.93 12.86 -1.76
CA ARG A 47 3.92 13.60 -3.03
C ARG A 47 2.59 14.33 -3.26
N MET A 48 1.48 13.73 -2.87
CA MET A 48 0.16 14.37 -2.93
C MET A 48 0.05 15.54 -1.96
N ALA A 49 0.53 15.37 -0.73
CA ALA A 49 0.57 16.46 0.26
C ALA A 49 1.46 17.62 -0.20
N ASP A 50 2.60 17.36 -0.83
CA ASP A 50 3.48 18.40 -1.40
C ASP A 50 2.77 19.17 -2.53
N ALA A 51 2.01 18.46 -3.39
CA ALA A 51 1.22 19.09 -4.43
C ALA A 51 0.10 19.97 -3.86
N LEU A 52 -0.61 19.50 -2.83
CA LEU A 52 -1.65 20.25 -2.14
C LEU A 52 -1.09 21.48 -1.40
N ALA A 53 0.10 21.37 -0.82
CA ALA A 53 0.78 22.49 -0.17
C ALA A 53 1.08 23.63 -1.15
N ARG A 54 1.42 23.33 -2.41
CA ARG A 54 1.59 24.33 -3.47
C ARG A 54 0.28 25.07 -3.81
N LEU A 55 -0.86 24.47 -3.49
CA LEU A 55 -2.19 25.06 -3.62
C LEU A 55 -2.67 25.74 -2.32
N GLY A 56 -1.80 25.88 -1.31
CA GLY A 56 -2.11 26.53 -0.04
C GLY A 56 -2.83 25.63 0.98
N LEU A 57 -2.97 24.33 0.70
CA LEU A 57 -3.63 23.39 1.61
C LEU A 57 -2.61 22.75 2.56
N ARG A 58 -2.79 22.98 3.85
CA ARG A 58 -1.98 22.38 4.91
C ARG A 58 -2.44 20.95 5.22
N VAL A 59 -1.47 20.07 5.42
CA VAL A 59 -1.61 18.66 5.80
C VAL A 59 -0.64 18.39 6.94
N ASP A 60 -1.09 17.67 7.96
CA ASP A 60 -0.26 17.18 9.05
C ASP A 60 0.61 16.03 8.52
N ARG A 61 1.86 16.36 8.15
CA ARG A 61 2.76 15.45 7.46
C ARG A 61 3.16 14.25 8.30
N ASP A 62 3.37 14.44 9.59
CA ASP A 62 3.76 13.37 10.51
C ASP A 62 2.61 12.36 10.67
N SER A 63 1.40 12.86 10.97
CA SER A 63 0.20 12.02 11.04
C SER A 63 -0.12 11.32 9.72
N LEU A 64 0.15 11.98 8.58
CA LEU A 64 -0.04 11.42 7.25
C LEU A 64 0.89 10.22 7.02
N VAL A 65 2.19 10.40 7.24
CA VAL A 65 3.19 9.35 7.00
C VAL A 65 2.98 8.19 7.95
N ARG A 66 2.82 8.46 9.24
CA ARG A 66 2.63 7.42 10.25
C ARG A 66 1.31 6.68 10.06
N GLY A 67 0.21 7.40 9.79
CA GLY A 67 -1.07 6.78 9.48
C GLY A 67 -1.01 5.93 8.19
N ALA A 68 -0.32 6.39 7.14
CA ALA A 68 -0.13 5.62 5.92
C ALA A 68 0.69 4.35 6.14
N LEU A 69 1.74 4.39 6.95
CA LEU A 69 2.53 3.20 7.26
C LEU A 69 1.76 2.16 8.09
N LEU A 70 0.71 2.59 8.80
CA LEU A 70 -0.08 1.74 9.70
C LEU A 70 -1.45 1.33 9.15
N HIS A 71 -1.87 1.80 7.97
CA HIS A 71 -3.24 1.57 7.48
C HIS A 71 -3.58 0.08 7.29
N ASP A 72 -2.59 -0.72 6.87
CA ASP A 72 -2.65 -2.17 6.68
C ASP A 72 -1.92 -2.96 7.78
N TYR A 73 -1.83 -2.42 9.00
CA TYR A 73 -1.11 -3.05 10.11
C TYR A 73 -1.86 -4.24 10.76
N PHE A 74 -2.42 -5.13 9.95
CA PHE A 74 -3.26 -6.26 10.40
C PHE A 74 -2.46 -7.47 10.89
N LEU A 75 -1.20 -7.64 10.46
CA LEU A 75 -0.22 -8.61 10.99
C LEU A 75 -0.59 -10.10 10.85
N TYR A 76 -1.25 -10.47 9.76
CA TYR A 76 -1.54 -11.86 9.39
C TYR A 76 -1.54 -12.01 7.88
N ASP A 77 -1.37 -13.21 7.33
CA ASP A 77 -1.55 -13.43 5.89
C ASP A 77 -3.02 -13.67 5.57
N TRP A 78 -3.66 -12.74 4.84
CA TRP A 78 -5.07 -12.85 4.50
C TRP A 78 -5.33 -13.78 3.30
N HIS A 79 -4.28 -14.23 2.60
CA HIS A 79 -4.40 -15.24 1.54
C HIS A 79 -4.52 -16.67 2.10
N ASP A 80 -4.27 -16.87 3.39
CA ASP A 80 -4.53 -18.14 4.06
C ASP A 80 -6.03 -18.46 3.94
N PRO A 81 -6.42 -19.66 3.45
CA PRO A 81 -7.81 -20.07 3.26
C PRO A 81 -8.64 -20.18 4.55
N ASP A 82 -8.10 -19.82 5.71
CA ASP A 82 -8.83 -19.73 6.96
C ASP A 82 -10.16 -18.92 6.80
N PRO A 83 -11.32 -19.51 7.18
CA PRO A 83 -12.62 -18.86 7.12
C PRO A 83 -12.70 -17.52 7.88
N SER A 84 -11.83 -17.29 8.87
CA SER A 84 -11.73 -16.04 9.64
C SER A 84 -11.23 -14.85 8.82
N HIS A 85 -10.55 -15.10 7.70
CA HIS A 85 -10.07 -14.07 6.75
C HIS A 85 -11.11 -13.70 5.68
N ARG A 86 -12.29 -14.34 5.68
CA ARG A 86 -13.40 -13.97 4.78
C ARG A 86 -13.83 -12.53 5.08
N LEU A 87 -14.13 -11.77 4.03
CA LEU A 87 -14.44 -10.33 4.10
C LEU A 87 -13.28 -9.47 4.62
N HIS A 88 -12.02 -9.90 4.42
CA HIS A 88 -10.81 -9.14 4.81
C HIS A 88 -10.92 -7.64 4.49
N GLY A 89 -11.34 -7.29 3.27
CA GLY A 89 -11.52 -5.89 2.84
C GLY A 89 -12.44 -5.03 3.72
N PHE A 90 -13.40 -5.64 4.44
CA PHE A 90 -14.30 -4.92 5.34
C PHE A 90 -13.81 -4.87 6.79
N ARG A 91 -12.86 -5.73 7.16
CA ARG A 91 -12.47 -5.96 8.56
C ARG A 91 -11.04 -5.54 8.89
N HIS A 92 -10.11 -5.62 7.94
CA HIS A 92 -8.72 -5.25 8.18
C HIS A 92 -8.51 -3.82 8.68
N PRO A 93 -9.27 -2.77 8.31
CA PRO A 93 -9.06 -1.45 8.91
C PRO A 93 -9.26 -1.46 10.43
N PHE A 94 -10.14 -2.33 10.96
CA PHE A 94 -10.36 -2.48 12.40
C PHE A 94 -9.27 -3.31 13.07
N PHE A 95 -8.78 -4.37 12.41
CA PHE A 95 -7.64 -5.15 12.91
C PHE A 95 -6.35 -4.32 12.92
N ALA A 96 -6.11 -3.56 11.85
CA ALA A 96 -5.00 -2.63 11.75
C ALA A 96 -5.04 -1.57 12.86
N LEU A 97 -6.22 -0.97 13.10
CA LEU A 97 -6.39 -0.02 14.19
C LEU A 97 -6.10 -0.66 15.55
N ALA A 98 -6.70 -1.82 15.84
CA ALA A 98 -6.50 -2.49 17.13
C ALA A 98 -5.04 -2.87 17.39
N ASN A 99 -4.33 -3.35 16.37
CA ASN A 99 -2.90 -3.66 16.48
C ASN A 99 -2.06 -2.39 16.65
N ALA A 100 -2.40 -1.32 15.93
CA ALA A 100 -1.67 -0.06 16.01
C ALA A 100 -1.88 0.62 17.37
N GLU A 101 -3.10 0.59 17.92
CA GLU A 101 -3.40 1.10 19.27
C GLU A 101 -2.76 0.26 20.38
N ARG A 102 -2.54 -1.04 20.16
CA ARG A 102 -1.80 -1.88 21.11
C ARG A 102 -0.32 -1.50 21.17
N ASP A 103 0.28 -1.23 20.02
CA ASP A 103 1.73 -1.05 19.92
C ASP A 103 2.14 0.42 20.05
N PHE A 104 1.22 1.37 19.82
CA PHE A 104 1.54 2.78 19.68
C PHE A 104 0.47 3.72 20.23
N ASP A 105 0.92 4.86 20.77
CA ASP A 105 0.05 6.01 21.02
C ASP A 105 -0.26 6.72 19.69
N LEU A 106 -1.50 6.55 19.24
CA LEU A 106 -1.99 7.16 18.01
C LEU A 106 -2.59 8.54 18.26
N THR A 107 -2.55 9.41 17.25
CA THR A 107 -3.35 10.64 17.21
C THR A 107 -4.76 10.38 16.67
N PRO A 108 -5.73 11.27 16.90
CA PRO A 108 -7.06 11.15 16.27
C PRO A 108 -7.00 11.12 14.73
N ARG A 109 -6.01 11.78 14.12
CA ARG A 109 -5.82 11.79 12.66
C ARG A 109 -5.32 10.43 12.17
N GLU A 110 -4.31 9.87 12.82
CA GLU A 110 -3.77 8.54 12.48
C GLU A 110 -4.86 7.46 12.60
N ARG A 111 -5.66 7.48 13.67
CA ARG A 111 -6.82 6.58 13.81
C ARG A 111 -7.80 6.71 12.66
N ASN A 112 -8.08 7.95 12.22
CA ASN A 112 -8.99 8.20 11.11
C ASN A 112 -8.44 7.66 9.78
N VAL A 113 -7.14 7.86 9.54
CA VAL A 113 -6.44 7.30 8.37
C VAL A 113 -6.62 5.79 8.35
N ILE A 114 -6.27 5.11 9.45
CA ILE A 114 -6.30 3.64 9.53
C ILE A 114 -7.73 3.11 9.37
N VAL A 115 -8.72 3.66 10.09
CA VAL A 115 -10.08 3.07 10.08
C VAL A 115 -10.91 3.43 8.84
N ARG A 116 -10.53 4.48 8.09
CA ARG A 116 -11.32 5.00 6.94
C ARG A 116 -10.67 4.82 5.58
N HIS A 117 -9.44 4.30 5.49
CA HIS A 117 -8.76 4.18 4.19
C HIS A 117 -9.49 3.26 3.20
N MET A 118 -10.32 2.32 3.67
CA MET A 118 -11.11 1.42 2.81
C MET A 118 -12.39 2.03 2.22
N PHE A 119 -12.69 3.31 2.43
CA PHE A 119 -13.79 3.96 1.72
C PHE A 119 -13.59 3.86 0.19
N PRO A 120 -14.62 3.54 -0.63
CA PRO A 120 -16.04 3.37 -0.28
C PRO A 120 -16.47 1.94 0.08
N LEU A 121 -15.54 0.97 0.11
CA LEU A 121 -15.86 -0.43 0.46
C LEU A 121 -16.38 -0.53 1.90
N VAL A 122 -15.66 0.08 2.84
CA VAL A 122 -16.21 0.37 4.17
C VAL A 122 -16.96 1.70 4.05
N PRO A 123 -18.30 1.73 4.19
CA PRO A 123 -19.14 2.88 3.81
C PRO A 123 -19.13 3.99 4.86
N VAL A 124 -17.95 4.36 5.34
CA VAL A 124 -17.77 5.49 6.23
C VAL A 124 -16.63 6.36 5.70
N PRO A 125 -16.93 7.62 5.31
CA PRO A 125 -15.96 8.46 4.64
C PRO A 125 -14.84 8.95 5.58
N PRO A 126 -13.64 9.24 5.04
CA PRO A 126 -12.60 9.96 5.76
C PRO A 126 -13.08 11.33 6.24
N THR A 127 -12.66 11.74 7.45
CA THR A 127 -13.07 13.03 8.05
C THR A 127 -11.93 14.04 8.14
N CYS A 128 -10.72 13.67 7.74
CA CYS A 128 -9.57 14.57 7.62
C CYS A 128 -8.89 14.43 6.27
N ARG A 129 -8.07 15.43 5.91
CA ARG A 129 -7.36 15.49 4.62
C ARG A 129 -6.37 14.34 4.49
N GLU A 130 -5.68 14.02 5.58
CA GLU A 130 -4.69 12.96 5.64
C GLU A 130 -5.32 11.61 5.27
N ALA A 131 -6.49 11.31 5.84
CA ALA A 131 -7.22 10.07 5.56
C ALA A 131 -7.76 10.02 4.12
N TRP A 132 -8.19 11.16 3.55
CA TRP A 132 -8.52 11.23 2.12
C TRP A 132 -7.30 10.97 1.22
N ILE A 133 -6.16 11.57 1.54
CA ILE A 133 -4.91 11.39 0.78
C ILE A 133 -4.48 9.93 0.81
N VAL A 134 -4.45 9.30 2.00
CA VAL A 134 -4.05 7.90 2.14
C VAL A 134 -5.03 6.98 1.43
N CYS A 135 -6.34 7.21 1.58
CA CYS A 135 -7.36 6.44 0.86
C CYS A 135 -7.09 6.44 -0.64
N VAL A 136 -6.96 7.61 -1.28
CA VAL A 136 -6.69 7.70 -2.73
C VAL A 136 -5.33 7.12 -3.10
N ALA A 137 -4.29 7.36 -2.30
CA ALA A 137 -2.95 6.85 -2.55
C ALA A 137 -2.88 5.31 -2.51
N ASP A 138 -3.55 4.70 -1.55
CA ASP A 138 -3.71 3.25 -1.40
C ASP A 138 -4.27 2.65 -2.70
N LYS A 139 -5.46 3.09 -3.13
CA LYS A 139 -6.07 2.57 -4.37
C LYS A 139 -5.22 2.80 -5.61
N ALA A 140 -4.52 3.92 -5.69
CA ALA A 140 -3.60 4.19 -6.79
C ALA A 140 -2.38 3.26 -6.77
N CYS A 141 -1.86 2.89 -5.60
CA CYS A 141 -0.76 1.93 -5.47
C CYS A 141 -1.25 0.51 -5.74
N ALA A 142 -2.35 0.08 -5.12
CA ALA A 142 -2.98 -1.22 -5.35
C ALA A 142 -3.26 -1.48 -6.83
N LEU A 143 -3.78 -0.49 -7.56
CA LEU A 143 -4.01 -0.58 -9.00
C LEU A 143 -2.70 -0.79 -9.79
N ARG A 144 -1.66 -0.03 -9.47
CA ARG A 144 -0.35 -0.11 -10.13
C ARG A 144 0.32 -1.46 -9.87
N GLU A 145 0.31 -1.92 -8.62
CA GLU A 145 0.87 -3.19 -8.18
C GLU A 145 0.13 -4.38 -8.81
N THR A 146 -1.19 -4.26 -8.98
CA THR A 146 -2.02 -5.33 -9.57
C THR A 146 -1.96 -5.39 -11.10
N ILE A 147 -1.73 -4.25 -11.77
CA ILE A 147 -1.71 -4.16 -13.25
C ILE A 147 -0.30 -4.32 -13.84
N ALA A 148 0.74 -3.73 -13.25
CA ALA A 148 2.08 -3.72 -13.82
C ALA A 148 2.65 -5.14 -14.10
N PRO A 149 2.48 -6.14 -13.20
CA PRO A 149 2.93 -7.51 -13.48
C PRO A 149 2.18 -8.14 -14.67
N ARG A 150 0.90 -7.83 -14.83
CA ARG A 150 0.07 -8.39 -15.92
C ARG A 150 0.44 -7.83 -17.29
N VAL A 151 0.81 -6.55 -17.37
CA VAL A 151 1.28 -5.93 -18.62
C VAL A 151 2.64 -6.48 -19.04
N ALA A 152 3.56 -6.68 -18.09
CA ALA A 152 4.87 -7.27 -18.37
C ALA A 152 4.76 -8.72 -18.89
N VAL A 153 3.86 -9.52 -18.32
CA VAL A 153 3.58 -10.89 -18.79
C VAL A 153 3.00 -10.91 -20.21
N LEU A 154 2.08 -9.99 -20.52
CA LEU A 154 1.52 -9.87 -21.87
C LEU A 154 2.56 -9.40 -22.89
N ALA A 155 3.42 -8.44 -22.53
CA ALA A 155 4.53 -7.99 -23.38
C ALA A 155 5.56 -9.11 -23.64
N GLY A 156 5.89 -9.90 -22.62
CA GLY A 156 6.80 -11.05 -22.74
C GLY A 156 6.25 -12.20 -23.59
N ARG A 157 4.93 -12.40 -23.62
CA ARG A 157 4.27 -13.36 -24.53
C ARG A 157 4.32 -12.93 -25.99
N CYS A 158 4.20 -11.62 -26.25
CA CYS A 158 4.30 -11.07 -27.60
C CYS A 158 5.73 -11.19 -28.19
N ALA A 159 6.76 -11.15 -27.33
CA ALA A 159 8.15 -11.34 -27.75
C ALA A 159 8.53 -12.79 -28.09
N ARG A 160 7.90 -13.81 -27.46
CA ARG A 160 8.18 -15.24 -27.74
C ARG A 160 7.48 -15.79 -28.99
N GLY A 161 6.44 -15.13 -29.49
CA GLY A 161 5.77 -15.49 -30.74
C GLY A 161 6.57 -15.18 -32.02
N ARG A 162 7.73 -14.54 -31.90
CA ARG A 162 8.56 -14.04 -33.02
C ARG A 162 9.89 -14.79 -33.23
N ARG A 163 10.03 -16.04 -32.73
CA ARG A 163 11.13 -16.92 -33.17
C ARG A 163 10.71 -17.71 -34.42
N LEU A 164 11.12 -17.13 -35.53
CA LEU A 164 11.27 -17.61 -36.90
C LEU A 164 11.31 -19.16 -37.07
N ARG A 165 10.44 -19.64 -37.96
CA ARG A 165 10.62 -20.90 -38.71
C ARG A 165 12.03 -20.89 -39.34
N PRO A 166 12.82 -21.97 -39.26
CA PRO A 166 14.03 -22.06 -40.06
C PRO A 166 13.64 -22.20 -41.53
N GLU A 167 14.22 -21.36 -42.38
CA GLU A 167 14.12 -21.50 -43.83
C GLU A 167 14.70 -22.84 -44.25
N ARG A 168 13.88 -23.66 -44.92
CA ARG A 168 14.36 -24.83 -45.63
C ARG A 168 15.04 -24.36 -46.92
N GLY A 169 16.35 -24.16 -46.83
CA GLY A 169 17.21 -23.97 -47.99
C GLY A 169 17.19 -25.22 -48.87
N GLY A 170 16.81 -25.04 -50.12
CA GLY A 170 16.94 -26.05 -51.16
C GLY A 170 18.39 -26.27 -51.58
N ARG A 171 18.66 -27.49 -52.05
CA ARG A 171 19.79 -28.03 -52.85
C ARG A 171 19.53 -29.54 -52.87
N ARG A 172 19.39 -30.25 -53.98
CA ARG A 172 19.74 -30.08 -55.39
C ARG A 172 18.71 -30.83 -56.24
#